data_AF-A0A7C3WFP3-F1
#
_entry.id   AF-A0A7C3WFP3-F1
#
_cell.length_a   1.000
_cell.length_b   1.000
_cell.length_c   1.000
_cell.angle_alpha   90.00
_cell.angle_beta   90.00
_cell.angle_gamma   90.00
#
_symmetry.space_group_name_H-M   'P 1'
#
loop_
_entity.id
_entity.type
_entity.pdbx_description
1 polymer ?
#
loop_
_entity_poly.entity_id
_entity_poly.type
_entity_poly.pdbx_seq_one_letter_code
_entity_poly.pdbx_strand_id
1 'polypeptide(L)'
;MRQIADLVPAHVLNFESYVPSRPDDVLMRQYGVERLYRLNNNENALGPPPAAREVLAAFPPERGAVYPSGDCFFLRQALGDAFGKAPERFLVGNGSCEVITSVIKAFCQPGDNIVTADKTFAVYEWVAAFSGIEPRLVPLKDYALDPDAML
;
A
#
# COMPACT_ATOMS: atom_id res chain seq x y z
N MET A 1 25.59 -6.19 27.14
CA MET A 1 24.79 -5.15 26.45
C MET A 1 23.65 -5.86 25.72
N ARG A 2 22.42 -5.34 25.79
CA ARG A 2 21.32 -5.88 24.97
C ARG A 2 21.65 -5.68 23.50
N GLN A 3 21.44 -6.70 22.69
CA GLN A 3 21.55 -6.58 21.23
C GLN A 3 20.28 -5.90 20.70
N ILE A 4 20.36 -5.27 19.52
CA ILE A 4 19.18 -4.63 18.90
C ILE A 4 18.03 -5.63 18.74
N ALA A 5 18.36 -6.89 18.44
CA ALA A 5 17.38 -7.97 18.32
C ALA A 5 16.52 -8.17 19.59
N ASP A 6 17.08 -7.90 20.78
CA ASP A 6 16.35 -8.03 22.06
C ASP A 6 15.26 -6.95 22.24
N LEU A 7 15.27 -5.91 21.41
CA LEU A 7 14.30 -4.82 21.44
C LEU A 7 13.21 -4.98 20.36
N VAL A 8 13.39 -5.92 19.42
CA VAL A 8 12.46 -6.13 18.31
C VAL A 8 11.35 -7.08 18.74
N PRO A 9 10.07 -6.73 18.54
CA PRO A 9 8.95 -7.63 18.84
C PRO A 9 9.05 -8.96 18.07
N ALA A 10 8.63 -10.06 18.69
CA ALA A 10 8.71 -11.39 18.07
C ALA A 10 7.96 -11.49 16.73
N HIS A 11 6.82 -10.80 16.58
CA HIS A 11 6.05 -10.79 15.33
C HIS A 11 6.78 -10.08 14.19
N VAL A 12 7.69 -9.15 14.48
CA VAL A 12 8.57 -8.52 13.48
C VAL A 12 9.71 -9.47 13.09
N LEU A 13 10.28 -10.21 14.05
CA LEU A 13 11.36 -11.18 13.79
C LEU A 13 10.89 -12.39 12.97
N ASN A 14 9.64 -12.80 13.15
CA ASN A 14 9.07 -13.95 12.45
C ASN A 14 8.52 -13.61 11.05
N PHE A 15 8.58 -12.34 10.65
CA PHE A 15 8.09 -11.89 9.36
C PHE A 15 9.14 -12.10 8.27
N GLU A 16 8.77 -12.78 7.18
CA GLU A 16 9.66 -12.94 6.02
C GLU A 16 9.87 -11.60 5.32
N SER A 17 11.12 -11.27 5.01
CA SER A 17 11.44 -10.01 4.36
C SER A 17 10.95 -10.00 2.91
N TYR A 18 10.32 -8.88 2.52
CA TYR A 18 9.98 -8.65 1.13
C TYR A 18 11.27 -8.50 0.29
N VAL A 19 11.36 -9.30 -0.76
CA VAL A 19 12.46 -9.22 -1.73
C VAL A 19 11.96 -8.47 -2.97
N PRO A 20 12.30 -7.18 -3.13
CA PRO A 20 11.88 -6.43 -4.31
C PRO A 20 12.57 -6.97 -5.56
N SER A 21 11.92 -6.78 -6.71
CA SER A 21 12.58 -7.01 -7.98
C SER A 21 13.84 -6.15 -8.09
N ARG A 22 14.92 -6.74 -8.60
CA ARG A 22 16.12 -5.99 -8.96
C ARG A 22 15.83 -4.93 -10.04
N PRO A 23 16.67 -3.88 -10.13
CA PRO A 23 16.63 -2.89 -11.21
C PRO A 23 16.71 -3.54 -12.60
N ASP A 24 16.11 -2.88 -13.60
CA ASP A 24 15.97 -3.40 -14.95
C ASP A 24 17.32 -3.69 -15.62
N ASP A 25 18.30 -2.81 -15.47
CA ASP A 25 19.65 -2.97 -16.04
C ASP A 25 20.41 -4.17 -15.45
N VAL A 26 20.15 -4.49 -14.18
CA VAL A 26 20.71 -5.67 -13.51
C VAL A 26 20.04 -6.94 -14.03
N LEU A 27 18.71 -6.94 -14.17
CA LEU A 27 17.98 -8.07 -14.72
C LEU A 27 18.31 -8.34 -16.19
N MET A 28 18.41 -7.29 -16.99
CA MET A 28 18.78 -7.37 -18.40
C MET A 28 20.16 -8.02 -18.58
N ARG A 29 21.15 -7.62 -17.77
CA ARG A 29 22.47 -8.26 -17.74
C ARG A 29 22.41 -9.70 -17.26
N GLN A 30 21.62 -9.99 -16.21
CA GLN A 30 21.46 -11.33 -15.65
C GLN A 30 20.83 -12.32 -16.66
N TYR A 31 19.87 -11.86 -17.47
CA TYR A 31 19.16 -12.69 -18.44
C TYR A 31 19.73 -12.61 -19.86
N GLY A 32 20.71 -11.75 -20.12
CA GLY A 32 21.32 -11.59 -21.45
C GLY A 32 20.37 -11.01 -22.49
N VAL A 33 19.47 -10.10 -22.08
CA VAL A 33 18.47 -9.49 -22.97
C VAL A 33 18.70 -7.99 -23.13
N GLU A 34 18.46 -7.49 -24.34
CA GLU A 34 18.53 -6.05 -24.64
C GLU A 34 17.29 -5.27 -24.22
N ARG A 35 16.19 -5.97 -23.92
CA ARG A 35 14.92 -5.35 -23.54
C ARG A 35 14.18 -6.17 -22.49
N LEU A 36 13.63 -5.47 -21.51
CA LEU A 36 12.75 -6.01 -20.45
C LEU A 36 11.37 -5.36 -20.57
N TYR A 37 10.30 -6.14 -20.39
CA TYR A 37 8.93 -5.63 -20.29
C TYR A 37 8.36 -5.97 -18.91
N ARG A 38 7.99 -4.95 -18.14
CA ARG A 38 7.35 -5.10 -16.82
C ARG A 38 5.83 -5.24 -17.01
N LEU A 39 5.29 -6.39 -16.64
CA LEU A 39 3.84 -6.69 -16.70
C LEU A 39 3.33 -7.26 -15.37
N ASN A 40 4.00 -6.93 -14.26
CA ASN A 40 3.85 -7.62 -12.97
C ASN A 40 3.46 -6.70 -11.80
N ASN A 41 3.34 -5.38 -12.01
CA ASN A 41 3.06 -4.40 -10.95
C ASN A 41 1.70 -3.69 -11.11
N ASN A 42 0.89 -4.08 -12.12
CA ASN A 42 -0.38 -3.42 -12.45
C ASN A 42 -0.24 -1.91 -12.76
N GLU A 43 0.93 -1.48 -13.23
CA GLU A 43 1.19 -0.09 -13.61
C GLU A 43 0.46 0.26 -14.91
N ASN A 44 0.09 1.53 -15.05
CA ASN A 44 -0.45 2.04 -16.31
C ASN A 44 0.70 2.32 -17.30
N ALA A 45 0.90 1.40 -18.26
CA ALA A 45 1.94 1.51 -19.29
C ALA A 45 1.78 2.75 -20.21
N LEU A 46 0.60 3.38 -20.26
CA LEU A 46 0.38 4.60 -21.04
C LEU A 46 0.88 5.86 -20.32
N GLY A 47 1.20 5.75 -19.04
CA GLY A 47 1.55 6.87 -18.17
C GLY A 47 0.34 7.66 -17.67
N PRO A 48 0.56 8.75 -16.92
CA PRO A 48 -0.52 9.58 -16.38
C PRO A 48 -1.30 10.31 -17.49
N PRO A 49 -2.53 10.77 -17.23
CA PRO A 49 -3.31 11.54 -18.21
C PRO A 49 -2.64 12.87 -18.59
N PRO A 50 -2.92 13.45 -19.78
CA PRO A 50 -2.27 14.68 -20.25
C PRO A 50 -2.31 15.85 -19.25
N ALA A 51 -3.47 16.11 -18.64
CA ALA A 51 -3.61 17.18 -17.64
C ALA A 51 -2.66 17.00 -16.43
N ALA A 52 -2.42 15.77 -15.98
CA ALA A 52 -1.48 15.51 -14.90
C ALA A 52 -0.03 15.73 -15.35
N ARG A 53 0.31 15.41 -16.61
CA ARG A 53 1.64 15.68 -17.18
C ARG A 53 1.94 17.18 -17.22
N GLU A 54 0.95 17.98 -17.60
CA GLU A 54 1.07 19.45 -17.63
C GLU A 54 1.32 20.02 -16.24
N VAL A 55 0.57 19.58 -15.22
CA VAL A 55 0.78 20.00 -13.83
C VAL A 55 2.17 19.62 -13.33
N LEU A 56 2.64 18.41 -13.62
CA LEU A 56 3.99 17.96 -13.23
C LEU A 56 5.08 18.78 -13.94
N ALA A 57 4.92 19.05 -15.24
CA ALA A 57 5.88 19.83 -16.01
C ALA A 57 5.94 21.30 -15.57
N ALA A 58 4.82 21.86 -15.10
CA ALA A 58 4.74 23.23 -14.59
C ALA A 58 5.05 23.35 -13.09
N PHE A 59 5.36 22.25 -12.39
CA PHE A 59 5.58 22.28 -10.95
C PHE A 59 6.89 23.01 -10.61
N PRO A 60 6.85 24.12 -9.84
CA PRO A 60 8.06 24.85 -9.47
C PRO A 60 8.88 24.06 -8.43
N PRO A 61 10.13 23.64 -8.73
CA PRO A 61 10.90 22.76 -7.85
C PRO A 61 11.11 23.30 -6.43
N GLU A 62 11.23 24.62 -6.27
CA GLU A 62 11.40 25.29 -4.98
C GLU A 62 10.21 25.09 -4.04
N ARG A 63 9.00 24.84 -4.58
CA ARG A 63 7.83 24.48 -3.76
C ARG A 63 7.97 23.11 -3.11
N GLY A 64 8.81 22.22 -3.64
CA GLY A 64 9.10 20.92 -3.04
C GLY A 64 9.81 21.01 -1.69
N ALA A 65 10.43 22.15 -1.37
CA ALA A 65 11.03 22.40 -0.05
C ALA A 65 10.01 22.84 1.02
N VAL A 66 8.75 23.07 0.63
CA VAL A 66 7.69 23.55 1.52
C VAL A 66 6.72 22.41 1.79
N TYR A 67 6.39 22.20 3.06
CA TYR A 67 5.37 21.20 3.44
C TYR A 67 4.02 21.52 2.77
N PRO A 68 3.32 20.50 2.22
CA PRO A 68 1.95 20.68 1.74
C PRO A 68 0.98 20.92 2.91
N SER A 69 -0.29 21.21 2.61
CA SER A 69 -1.32 21.21 3.66
C SER A 69 -1.40 19.80 4.27
N GLY A 70 -1.27 19.72 5.59
CA GLY A 70 -1.10 18.44 6.29
C GLY A 70 -2.31 17.51 6.20
N ASP A 71 -3.48 18.07 5.89
CA ASP A 71 -4.75 17.35 5.73
C ASP A 71 -5.17 17.19 4.27
N CYS A 72 -4.32 17.57 3.30
CA CYS A 72 -4.64 17.53 1.87
C CYS A 72 -5.95 18.27 1.52
N PHE A 73 -6.20 19.43 2.15
CA PHE A 73 -7.47 20.15 2.13
C PHE A 73 -8.13 20.23 0.75
N PHE A 74 -7.44 20.79 -0.25
CA PHE A 74 -7.99 20.98 -1.59
C PHE A 74 -8.26 19.66 -2.33
N LEU A 75 -7.47 18.61 -2.09
CA LEU A 75 -7.73 17.29 -2.67
C LEU A 75 -9.00 16.69 -2.09
N ARG A 76 -9.21 16.80 -0.76
CA ARG A 76 -10.45 16.33 -0.11
C ARG A 76 -11.68 17.07 -0.61
N GLN A 77 -11.59 18.38 -0.84
CA GLN A 77 -12.67 19.16 -1.45
C GLN A 77 -13.00 18.63 -2.86
N ALA A 78 -11.99 18.51 -3.72
CA ALA A 78 -12.17 18.04 -5.09
C ALA A 78 -12.75 16.61 -5.16
N LEU A 79 -12.33 15.71 -4.27
CA LEU A 79 -12.91 14.37 -4.14
C LEU A 79 -14.36 14.42 -3.65
N GLY A 80 -14.66 15.32 -2.70
CA GLY A 80 -16.02 15.57 -2.22
C GLY A 80 -16.97 15.95 -3.34
N ASP A 81 -16.57 16.92 -4.17
CA ASP A 81 -17.35 17.35 -5.33
C ASP A 81 -17.50 16.23 -6.36
N ALA A 82 -16.42 15.53 -6.69
CA ALA A 82 -16.41 14.48 -7.70
C ALA A 82 -17.29 13.27 -7.35
N PHE A 83 -17.38 12.91 -6.07
CA PHE A 83 -18.15 11.75 -5.60
C PHE A 83 -19.47 12.12 -4.89
N GLY A 84 -19.80 13.41 -4.77
CA GLY A 84 -20.98 13.89 -4.06
C GLY A 84 -20.97 13.53 -2.58
N LYS A 85 -19.82 13.68 -1.91
CA LYS A 85 -19.61 13.34 -0.49
C LYS A 85 -19.01 14.52 0.27
N ALA A 86 -19.22 14.55 1.58
CA ALA A 86 -18.56 15.53 2.45
C ALA A 86 -17.03 15.29 2.45
N PRO A 87 -16.18 16.35 2.35
CA PRO A 87 -14.72 16.25 2.33
C PRO A 87 -14.11 15.50 3.53
N GLU A 88 -14.81 15.45 4.66
CA GLU A 88 -14.41 14.76 5.89
C GLU A 88 -14.51 13.23 5.77
N ARG A 89 -15.16 12.71 4.71
CA ARG A 89 -15.25 11.27 4.42
C ARG A 89 -14.04 10.73 3.66
N PHE A 90 -13.08 11.58 3.31
CA PHE A 90 -11.87 11.17 2.59
C PHE A 90 -10.66 11.21 3.50
N LEU A 91 -10.00 10.05 3.64
CA LEU A 91 -8.68 9.92 4.22
C LEU A 91 -7.66 9.80 3.08
N VAL A 92 -6.63 10.65 3.11
CA VAL A 92 -5.54 10.64 2.12
C VAL A 92 -4.29 10.08 2.78
N GLY A 93 -3.67 9.10 2.14
CA GLY A 93 -2.38 8.55 2.53
C GLY A 93 -1.40 8.51 1.35
N ASN A 94 -0.15 8.22 1.63
CA ASN A 94 0.93 7.99 0.68
C ASN A 94 0.75 6.61 -0.01
N GLY A 95 -0.32 6.50 -0.78
CA GLY A 95 -0.83 5.23 -1.32
C GLY A 95 -1.80 4.52 -0.37
N SER A 96 -2.61 3.61 -0.93
CA SER A 96 -3.63 2.88 -0.16
C SER A 96 -3.04 1.96 0.91
N CYS A 97 -1.79 1.54 0.77
CA CYS A 97 -1.11 0.70 1.76
C CYS A 97 -0.93 1.40 3.12
N GLU A 98 -0.66 2.72 3.12
CA GLU A 98 -0.58 3.50 4.35
C GLU A 98 -1.96 3.66 5.01
N VAL A 99 -3.01 3.83 4.18
CA VAL A 99 -4.39 3.89 4.67
C VAL A 99 -4.80 2.57 5.31
N ILE A 100 -4.49 1.43 4.68
CA ILE A 100 -4.71 0.08 5.25
C ILE A 100 -3.99 -0.06 6.60
N THR A 101 -2.73 0.36 6.66
CA THR A 101 -1.94 0.36 7.91
C THR A 101 -2.57 1.21 8.99
N SER A 102 -3.02 2.41 8.65
CA SER A 102 -3.70 3.31 9.59
C SER A 102 -4.98 2.68 10.13
N VAL A 103 -5.78 2.02 9.29
CA VAL A 103 -7.02 1.35 9.71
C VAL A 103 -6.72 0.20 10.68
N ILE A 104 -5.80 -0.70 10.35
CA ILE A 104 -5.44 -1.82 11.23
C ILE A 104 -4.95 -1.30 12.59
N LYS A 105 -4.07 -0.30 12.61
CA LYS A 105 -3.55 0.29 13.85
C LYS A 105 -4.58 1.06 14.67
N ALA A 106 -5.59 1.64 14.01
CA ALA A 106 -6.63 2.41 14.69
C ALA A 106 -7.71 1.51 15.33
N PHE A 107 -7.96 0.33 14.76
CA PHE A 107 -9.09 -0.53 15.16
C PHE A 107 -8.68 -1.85 15.80
N CYS A 108 -7.42 -2.27 15.72
CA CYS A 108 -6.95 -3.51 16.32
C CYS A 108 -5.96 -3.24 17.47
N GLN A 109 -6.06 -4.05 18.51
CA GLN A 109 -5.12 -4.13 19.63
C GLN A 109 -4.67 -5.59 19.85
N PRO A 110 -3.65 -5.85 20.70
CA PRO A 110 -3.21 -7.22 20.96
C PRO A 110 -4.35 -8.13 21.42
N GLY A 111 -4.50 -9.27 20.75
CA GLY A 111 -5.60 -10.22 20.97
C GLY A 111 -6.72 -10.12 19.93
N ASP A 112 -6.78 -9.04 19.15
CA ASP A 112 -7.67 -8.94 18.00
C ASP A 112 -7.11 -9.66 16.78
N ASN A 113 -7.97 -9.84 15.80
CA ASN A 113 -7.64 -10.37 14.48
C ASN A 113 -8.28 -9.54 13.38
N ILE A 114 -7.72 -9.60 12.17
CA ILE A 114 -8.43 -9.25 10.94
C ILE A 114 -8.96 -10.51 10.27
N VAL A 115 -9.97 -10.37 9.42
CA VAL A 115 -10.44 -11.44 8.53
C VAL A 115 -10.24 -10.99 7.08
N THR A 116 -9.57 -11.80 6.28
CA THR A 116 -9.36 -11.54 4.84
C THR A 116 -9.29 -12.86 4.06
N ALA A 117 -9.12 -12.82 2.74
CA ALA A 117 -9.05 -14.02 1.92
C ALA A 117 -7.61 -14.56 1.79
N ASP A 118 -7.45 -15.87 1.58
CA ASP A 118 -6.15 -16.53 1.44
C ASP A 118 -5.43 -16.23 0.10
N LYS A 119 -6.16 -15.65 -0.87
CA LYS A 119 -5.68 -15.26 -2.20
C LYS A 119 -6.25 -13.90 -2.57
N THR A 120 -5.70 -12.87 -1.95
CA THR A 120 -6.05 -11.48 -2.22
C THR A 120 -4.80 -10.61 -2.11
N PHE A 121 -4.97 -9.29 -2.00
CA PHE A 121 -3.86 -8.38 -1.83
C PHE A 121 -3.09 -8.66 -0.52
N ALA A 122 -1.86 -9.16 -0.65
CA ALA A 122 -1.03 -9.65 0.46
C ALA A 122 -0.75 -8.60 1.55
N VAL A 123 -0.85 -7.31 1.22
CA VAL A 123 -0.61 -6.21 2.18
C VAL A 123 -1.54 -6.28 3.39
N TYR A 124 -2.77 -6.78 3.25
CA TYR A 124 -3.67 -6.92 4.41
C TYR A 124 -3.07 -7.85 5.47
N GLU A 125 -2.65 -9.04 5.03
CA GLU A 125 -2.00 -10.04 5.88
C GLU A 125 -0.67 -9.52 6.42
N TRP A 126 0.17 -8.95 5.55
CA TRP A 126 1.48 -8.47 5.94
C TRP A 126 1.43 -7.38 6.99
N VAL A 127 0.56 -6.39 6.81
CA VAL A 127 0.41 -5.28 7.74
C VAL A 127 -0.15 -5.77 9.09
N ALA A 128 -1.10 -6.71 9.08
CA ALA A 128 -1.62 -7.31 10.32
C ALA A 128 -0.51 -8.07 11.06
N ALA A 129 0.14 -9.03 10.38
CA ALA A 129 1.20 -9.84 10.97
C ALA A 129 2.36 -9.00 11.51
N PHE A 130 2.83 -8.02 10.71
CA PHE A 130 3.90 -7.12 11.12
C PHE A 130 3.49 -6.15 12.24
N SER A 131 2.19 -5.94 12.46
CA SER A 131 1.65 -5.18 13.60
C SER A 131 1.32 -6.06 14.81
N GLY A 132 1.61 -7.37 14.76
CA GLY A 132 1.29 -8.32 15.83
C GLY A 132 -0.19 -8.67 15.93
N ILE A 133 -0.97 -8.44 14.87
CA ILE A 133 -2.38 -8.76 14.75
C ILE A 133 -2.53 -10.05 13.93
N GLU A 134 -3.39 -10.97 14.38
CA GLU A 134 -3.63 -12.23 13.68
C GLU A 134 -4.39 -11.97 12.36
N PRO A 135 -3.88 -12.41 11.20
CA PRO A 135 -4.66 -12.48 9.97
C PRO A 135 -5.38 -13.83 9.87
N ARG A 136 -6.71 -13.84 9.95
CA ARG A 136 -7.52 -15.03 9.66
C ARG A 136 -7.87 -15.07 8.18
N LEU A 137 -7.34 -16.08 7.50
CA LEU A 137 -7.46 -16.24 6.05
C LEU A 137 -8.61 -17.19 5.70
N VAL A 138 -9.55 -16.71 4.91
CA VAL A 138 -10.70 -17.46 4.39
C VAL A 138 -10.40 -17.90 2.96
N PRO A 139 -10.52 -19.20 2.62
CA PRO A 139 -10.35 -19.66 1.26
C PRO A 139 -11.35 -19.01 0.30
N LEU A 140 -10.91 -18.73 -0.93
CA LEU A 140 -11.84 -18.32 -1.99
C LEU A 140 -12.85 -19.43 -2.32
N LYS A 141 -14.07 -19.04 -2.69
CA LYS A 141 -15.13 -19.89 -3.21
C LYS A 141 -15.32 -19.59 -4.69
N ASP A 142 -15.03 -20.56 -5.55
CA ASP A 142 -15.13 -20.42 -7.01
C ASP A 142 -14.39 -19.17 -7.55
N TYR A 143 -13.17 -18.95 -7.07
CA TYR A 143 -12.33 -17.77 -7.38
C TYR A 143 -12.90 -16.41 -6.94
N ALA A 144 -13.93 -16.41 -6.09
CA ALA A 144 -14.53 -15.22 -5.48
C ALA A 144 -14.38 -15.23 -3.95
N LEU A 145 -14.58 -14.06 -3.34
CA LEU A 145 -14.71 -13.95 -1.89
C LEU A 145 -15.96 -14.70 -1.42
N ASP A 146 -15.89 -15.33 -0.26
CA ASP A 146 -17.03 -16.01 0.38
C ASP A 146 -17.55 -15.14 1.54
N PRO A 147 -18.62 -14.34 1.36
CA PRO A 147 -19.11 -13.45 2.41
C PRO A 147 -19.59 -14.19 3.65
N ASP A 148 -20.19 -15.37 3.47
CA ASP A 148 -20.75 -16.15 4.57
C ASP A 148 -19.64 -16.73 5.45
N ALA A 149 -18.49 -17.08 4.87
CA ALA A 149 -17.32 -17.57 5.61
C ALA A 149 -16.45 -16.43 6.20
N MET A 150 -16.64 -15.19 5.76
CA MET A 150 -15.89 -14.01 6.24
C MET A 150 -16.59 -13.24 7.38
N LEU A 151 -17.87 -13.52 7.65
CA LEU A 151 -18.68 -12.90 8.72
C LEU A 151 -18.80 -13.83 9.94
#